data_AF-A0A445DW61-F1
#
_entry.id   AF-A0A445DW61-F1
#
_cell.length_a   1.000
_cell.length_b   1.000
_cell.length_c   1.000
_cell.angle_alpha   90.00
_cell.angle_beta   90.00
_cell.angle_gamma   90.00
#
_symmetry.space_group_name_H-M   'P 1'
#
loop_
_entity.id
_entity.type
_entity.pdbx_description
1 polymer ?
#
loop_
_entity_poly.entity_id
_entity_poly.type
_entity_poly.pdbx_seq_one_letter_code
_entity_poly.pdbx_strand_id
1 'polypeptide(L)' 'MTSKNPKTKDLRCSTRLLNEKFQNMSDKKKAIVQELGFDCLMHIPPMNLPYKLLKELAYSFNLVRNRLDTQYGVLTINP' A
#
# COMPACT_ATOMS: atom_id res chain seq x y z
N MET A 1 -13.70 -7.77 26.84
CA MET A 1 -13.06 -6.44 26.72
C MET A 1 -12.44 -6.31 25.32
N THR A 2 -13.13 -5.66 24.40
CA THR A 2 -12.63 -5.44 23.03
C THR A 2 -11.78 -4.19 22.99
N SER A 3 -10.45 -4.35 22.93
CA SER A 3 -9.53 -3.25 22.68
C SER A 3 -9.66 -2.80 21.22
N LYS A 4 -10.49 -1.77 20.99
CA LYS A 4 -10.56 -1.04 19.72
C LYS A 4 -9.27 -0.22 19.59
N ASN A 5 -8.29 -0.72 18.85
CA ASN A 5 -7.15 0.07 18.41
C ASN A 5 -7.64 1.10 17.36
N PRO A 6 -7.53 2.42 17.59
CA PRO A 6 -8.05 3.44 16.67
C PRO A 6 -7.29 3.53 15.33
N LYS A 7 -6.00 3.14 15.35
CA LYS A 7 -5.05 3.36 14.25
C LYS A 7 -5.32 2.54 12.97
N THR A 8 -6.13 1.49 13.05
CA THR A 8 -6.46 0.59 11.92
C THR A 8 -7.55 1.14 10.99
N LYS A 9 -8.45 1.97 11.52
CA LYS A 9 -9.41 2.71 10.67
C LYS A 9 -8.70 3.77 9.86
N ASP A 10 -7.73 4.43 10.49
CA ASP A 10 -7.02 5.56 9.89
C ASP A 10 -6.27 5.16 8.63
N LEU A 11 -5.52 4.05 8.62
CA LEU A 11 -4.77 3.65 7.42
C LEU A 11 -5.67 3.27 6.23
N ARG A 12 -6.78 2.55 6.47
CA ARG A 12 -7.74 2.21 5.39
C ARG A 12 -8.43 3.47 4.86
N CYS A 13 -8.76 4.40 5.74
CA CYS A 13 -9.24 5.72 5.35
C CYS A 13 -8.18 6.47 4.53
N SER A 14 -6.90 6.42 4.92
CA SER A 14 -5.82 7.11 4.21
C SER A 14 -5.65 6.59 2.79
N THR A 15 -5.61 5.27 2.56
CA THR A 15 -5.46 4.71 1.20
C THR A 15 -6.68 5.01 0.32
N ARG A 16 -7.90 4.87 0.87
CA ARG A 16 -9.13 5.20 0.12
C ARG A 16 -9.20 6.68 -0.22
N LEU A 17 -8.89 7.56 0.74
CA LEU A 17 -8.86 9.01 0.56
C LEU A 17 -7.80 9.44 -0.46
N LEU A 18 -6.66 8.76 -0.50
CA LEU A 18 -5.60 9.05 -1.47
C LEU A 18 -6.03 8.71 -2.89
N ASN A 19 -6.68 7.54 -3.08
CA ASN A 19 -7.26 7.15 -4.37
C ASN A 19 -8.40 8.09 -4.78
N GLU A 20 -9.34 8.40 -3.89
CA GLU A 20 -10.42 9.36 -4.15
C GLU A 20 -9.87 10.74 -4.56
N LYS A 21 -8.85 11.23 -3.85
CA LYS A 21 -8.20 12.50 -4.15
C LYS A 21 -7.49 12.47 -5.49
N PHE A 22 -6.86 11.34 -5.84
CA PHE A 22 -6.23 11.12 -7.13
C PHE A 22 -7.25 11.08 -8.27
N GLN A 23 -8.36 10.34 -8.10
CA GLN A 23 -9.44 10.26 -9.09
C GLN A 23 -10.09 11.61 -9.35
N ASN A 24 -10.19 12.45 -8.31
CA ASN A 24 -10.75 13.80 -8.40
C ASN A 24 -9.78 14.87 -8.95
N MET A 25 -8.53 14.52 -9.28
CA MET A 25 -7.60 15.46 -9.94
C MET A 25 -7.90 15.61 -11.44
N SER A 26 -7.49 16.72 -12.04
CA SER A 26 -7.55 16.92 -13.49
C SER A 26 -6.53 16.04 -14.23
N ASP A 27 -6.81 15.73 -15.50
CA ASP A 27 -5.97 14.83 -16.30
C ASP A 27 -4.52 15.30 -16.42
N LYS A 28 -4.31 16.63 -16.50
CA LYS A 28 -2.95 17.22 -16.47
C LYS A 28 -2.19 16.87 -15.20
N LYS A 29 -2.86 16.87 -14.03
CA LYS A 29 -2.23 16.52 -12.75
C LYS A 29 -2.01 15.00 -12.64
N LYS A 30 -2.94 14.20 -13.16
CA LYS A 30 -2.79 12.73 -13.22
C LYS A 30 -1.58 12.33 -14.07
N ALA A 31 -1.37 12.99 -15.21
CA ALA A 31 -0.21 12.77 -16.08
C ALA A 31 1.12 13.03 -15.35
N ILE A 32 1.20 14.12 -14.56
CA ILE A 32 2.39 14.44 -13.76
C ILE A 32 2.65 13.35 -12.71
N VAL A 33 1.61 12.89 -11.99
CA VAL A 33 1.78 11.85 -10.98
C VAL A 33 2.23 10.51 -11.59
N GLN A 34 1.74 10.18 -12.80
CA GLN A 34 2.23 9.02 -13.57
C GLN A 34 3.69 9.20 -14.00
N GLU A 35 4.06 10.38 -14.53
CA GLU A 35 5.43 10.70 -14.96
C GLU A 35 6.42 10.65 -13.78
N LEU A 36 5.96 10.99 -12.58
CA LEU A 36 6.73 10.86 -11.33
C LEU A 36 6.84 9.41 -10.81
N GLY A 37 6.30 8.42 -11.52
CA GLY A 37 6.40 7.00 -11.13
C GLY A 37 5.43 6.57 -10.03
N PHE A 38 4.34 7.32 -9.83
CA PHE A 38 3.25 6.97 -8.91
C PHE A 38 2.01 6.49 -9.66
N ASP A 39 2.18 6.00 -10.88
CA ASP A 39 1.18 5.29 -11.68
C ASP A 39 0.54 4.12 -10.92
N CYS A 40 1.27 3.48 -10.00
CA CYS A 40 0.74 2.42 -9.14
C CYS A 40 -0.48 2.86 -8.31
N LEU A 41 -0.62 4.16 -7.99
CA LEU A 41 -1.77 4.72 -7.27
C LEU A 41 -3.09 4.51 -8.01
N MET A 42 -3.06 4.40 -9.35
CA MET A 42 -4.24 4.10 -10.17
C MET A 42 -4.73 2.66 -10.00
N HIS A 43 -3.81 1.74 -9.70
CA HIS A 43 -4.07 0.32 -9.74
C HIS A 43 -4.18 -0.31 -8.35
N ILE A 44 -4.03 0.47 -7.27
CA ILE A 44 -4.14 -0.05 -5.90
C ILE A 44 -5.56 -0.61 -5.70
N PRO A 45 -5.73 -1.94 -5.67
CA PRO A 45 -7.02 -2.50 -5.32
C PRO A 45 -7.26 -2.14 -3.85
N PRO A 46 -8.52 -1.92 -3.42
CA PRO A 46 -8.82 -1.79 -2.00
C PRO A 46 -8.39 -3.07 -1.28
N MET A 47 -7.19 -3.06 -0.70
CA MET A 47 -6.63 -4.22 -0.01
C MET A 47 -7.33 -4.39 1.34
N ASN A 48 -8.13 -5.44 1.46
CA ASN A 48 -8.76 -5.85 2.72
C ASN A 48 -7.79 -6.54 3.69
N LEU A 49 -6.51 -6.17 3.69
CA LEU A 49 -5.52 -6.80 4.56
C LEU A 49 -5.57 -6.18 5.97
N PRO A 50 -5.52 -6.98 7.06
CA PRO A 50 -5.32 -6.48 8.41
C PRO A 50 -4.03 -5.65 8.52
N TYR A 51 -4.07 -4.51 9.21
CA TYR A 51 -2.90 -3.65 9.42
C TYR A 51 -1.70 -4.38 10.04
N LYS A 52 -1.97 -5.32 10.96
CA LYS A 52 -0.92 -6.11 11.60
C LYS A 52 -0.12 -6.90 10.54
N LEU A 53 -0.82 -7.48 9.57
CA LEU A 53 -0.19 -8.21 8.46
C LEU A 53 0.55 -7.28 7.51
N LEU A 54 -0.01 -6.10 7.17
CA LEU A 54 0.70 -5.09 6.37
C LEU A 54 2.00 -4.63 7.03
N LYS A 55 1.94 -4.40 8.35
CA LYS A 55 3.10 -3.98 9.13
C LYS A 55 4.16 -5.08 9.16
N GLU A 56 3.76 -6.33 9.43
CA GLU A 56 4.65 -7.49 9.37
C GLU A 56 5.26 -7.66 7.97
N LEU A 57 4.46 -7.58 6.90
CA LEU A 57 4.93 -7.58 5.51
C LEU A 57 5.98 -6.51 5.23
N ALA A 58 5.72 -5.27 5.67
CA ALA A 58 6.65 -4.16 5.46
C ALA A 58 7.98 -4.35 6.21
N TYR A 59 7.97 -4.92 7.41
CA TYR A 59 9.20 -5.24 8.14
C TYR A 59 9.96 -6.43 7.55
N SER A 60 9.24 -7.39 6.98
CA SER A 60 9.82 -8.58 6.36
C SER A 60 10.33 -8.34 4.93
N PHE A 61 9.99 -7.21 4.31
CA PHE A 61 10.37 -6.91 2.93
C PHE A 61 11.74 -6.21 2.85
N ASN A 62 12.68 -6.85 2.18
CA ASN A 62 13.97 -6.27 1.83
C ASN A 62 13.91 -5.68 0.42
N LEU A 63 13.80 -4.36 0.34
CA LEU A 63 13.73 -3.61 -0.93
C LEU A 63 15.00 -3.76 -1.77
N VAL A 64 16.19 -3.76 -1.15
CA VAL A 64 17.46 -3.86 -1.88
C VAL A 64 17.59 -5.20 -2.60
N ARG A 65 17.06 -6.26 -2.00
CA ARG A 65 17.10 -7.63 -2.55
C ARG A 65 15.82 -8.02 -3.28
N ASN A 66 14.82 -7.14 -3.33
CA ASN A 66 13.44 -7.44 -3.76
C ASN A 66 12.92 -8.78 -3.21
N ARG A 67 13.05 -8.96 -1.90
CA ARG A 67 12.79 -10.25 -1.25
C ARG A 67 11.94 -10.09 0.00
N LEU A 68 10.95 -10.96 0.17
CA LEU A 68 10.08 -11.03 1.33
C LEU A 68 10.40 -12.29 2.14
N ASP A 69 10.87 -12.09 3.37
CA ASP A 69 11.18 -13.17 4.29
C ASP A 69 9.98 -13.50 5.17
N THR A 70 9.38 -14.66 4.93
CA THR A 70 8.24 -15.15 5.71
C THR A 70 8.65 -16.37 6.54
N GLN A 71 7.87 -16.67 7.57
CA GLN A 71 8.04 -17.89 8.38
C GLN A 71 7.87 -19.18 7.57
N TYR A 72 7.22 -19.11 6.40
CA TYR A 72 7.00 -20.23 5.50
C TYR A 72 8.06 -20.34 4.40
N GLY A 73 8.98 -19.37 4.32
CA GLY A 73 10.01 -19.33 3.30
C GLY A 73 10.22 -17.96 2.70
N VAL A 74 11.05 -17.92 1.66
CA VAL A 74 11.53 -16.71 1.01
C VAL A 74 10.79 -16.52 -0.32
N LEU A 75 10.11 -15.39 -0.47
CA LEU A 75 9.52 -14.98 -1.76
C LEU A 75 10.46 -13.95 -2.42
N THR A 76 11.00 -14.27 -3.59
CA THR A 76 11.79 -13.32 -4.38
C THR A 76 10.89 -12.73 -5.45
N ILE A 77 10.78 -11.40 -5.50
CA ILE A 77 10.00 -10.68 -6.51
C ILE A 77 10.95 -10.32 -7.64
N ASN A 78 10.84 -11.06 -8.75
CA ASN A 78 11.52 -10.68 -9.98
C ASN A 78 10.63 -9.68 -10.75
N PRO A 79 11.20 -8.64 -11.36
CA PRO A 79 10.47 -7.63 -12.13
C PRO A 79 9.68 -8.23 -13.30
#